data_AF-A0A0F9EM90-F1
#
_entry.id   AF-A0A0F9EM90-F1
#
_cell.length_a   1.000
_cell.length_b   1.000
_cell.length_c   1.000
_cell.angle_alpha   90.00
_cell.angle_beta   90.00
_cell.angle_gamma   90.00
#
_symmetry.space_group_name_H-M   'P 1'
#
loop_
_entity.id
_entity.type
_entity.pdbx_description
1 polymer ?
#
loop_
_entity_poly.entity_id
_entity_poly.type
_entity_poly.pdbx_seq_one_letter_code
_entity_poly.pdbx_strand_id
1 'polypeptide(L)'
;MNNIDSKKKAEEIRKLYMSQSSGDNFTALVMSEFGMGKTSFICTGRRPILIDSFDPRGTTVIEVLYAEEIKKGDILIRTFWNESSKAPTEFIRWERQWMNDVNSNFLSLFGTYAIDSATTFIDALTYYTAIRKGRKEGQLAIQDYIPIYNMFKDFIK
;
A
#
# COMPACT_ATOMS: atom_id res chain seq x y z
N MET A 1 -13.89 29.41 -32.44
CA MET A 1 -14.27 28.23 -31.62
C MET A 1 -14.52 28.70 -30.20
N ASN A 2 -15.71 28.37 -29.64
CA ASN A 2 -16.31 29.01 -28.47
C ASN A 2 -15.56 28.79 -27.15
N ASN A 3 -14.73 29.76 -26.76
CA ASN A 3 -13.96 29.76 -25.51
C ASN A 3 -14.84 29.95 -24.25
N ILE A 4 -16.09 30.39 -24.44
CA ILE A 4 -17.07 30.66 -23.36
C ILE A 4 -17.68 29.35 -22.82
N ASP A 5 -17.89 28.35 -23.69
CA ASP A 5 -18.52 27.07 -23.32
C ASP A 5 -17.56 26.20 -22.49
N SER A 6 -16.27 26.19 -22.83
CA SER A 6 -15.24 25.44 -22.08
C SER A 6 -15.03 25.96 -20.66
N LYS A 7 -15.04 27.28 -20.47
CA LYS A 7 -14.91 27.90 -19.13
C LYS A 7 -16.10 27.59 -18.24
N LYS A 8 -17.32 27.63 -18.80
CA LYS A 8 -18.55 27.30 -18.07
C LYS A 8 -18.56 25.84 -17.63
N LYS A 9 -18.19 24.90 -18.52
CA LYS A 9 -18.04 23.47 -18.19
C LYS A 9 -17.00 23.23 -17.10
N ALA A 10 -15.85 23.90 -17.15
CA ALA A 10 -14.83 23.80 -16.11
C ALA A 10 -15.35 24.26 -14.74
N GLU A 11 -16.13 25.34 -14.72
CA GLU A 11 -16.71 25.88 -13.48
C GLU A 11 -17.85 25.00 -12.93
N GLU A 12 -18.64 24.37 -13.80
CA GLU A 12 -19.64 23.37 -13.43
C GLU A 12 -19.01 22.14 -12.78
N ILE A 13 -17.90 21.64 -13.35
CA ILE A 13 -17.12 20.53 -12.76
C ILE A 13 -16.56 20.91 -11.39
N ARG A 14 -16.03 22.13 -11.22
CA ARG A 14 -15.54 22.61 -9.91
C ARG A 14 -16.65 22.62 -8.85
N LYS A 15 -17.81 23.16 -9.19
CA LYS A 15 -18.97 23.21 -8.28
C LYS A 15 -19.43 21.81 -7.89
N LEU A 16 -19.41 20.85 -8.83
CA LEU A 16 -19.71 19.46 -8.54
C LEU A 16 -18.78 18.90 -7.46
N TYR A 17 -17.46 19.04 -7.62
CA TYR A 17 -16.49 18.55 -6.64
C TYR A 17 -16.59 19.26 -5.28
N MET A 18 -16.89 20.57 -5.27
CA MET A 18 -17.12 21.31 -4.02
C MET A 18 -18.41 20.92 -3.29
N SER A 19 -19.42 20.46 -4.04
CA SER A 19 -20.73 20.05 -3.50
C SER A 19 -20.76 18.62 -2.97
N GLN A 20 -19.82 17.78 -3.38
CA GLN A 20 -19.65 16.44 -2.82
C GLN A 20 -18.91 16.59 -1.49
N SER A 21 -19.58 16.26 -0.39
CA SER A 21 -18.91 16.11 0.91
C SER A 21 -17.72 15.19 0.71
N SER A 22 -16.52 15.71 0.94
CA SER A 22 -15.28 14.95 0.92
C SER A 22 -15.46 13.72 1.81
N GLY A 23 -15.52 12.52 1.21
CA GLY A 23 -15.26 11.31 1.97
C GLY A 23 -13.85 11.47 2.54
N ASP A 24 -13.69 11.28 3.85
CA ASP A 24 -12.44 11.62 4.53
C ASP A 24 -11.25 10.77 4.05
N ASN A 25 -11.52 9.58 3.49
CA ASN A 25 -10.51 8.61 3.07
C ASN A 25 -10.81 7.99 1.70
N PHE A 26 -9.77 7.73 0.92
CA PHE A 26 -9.81 6.99 -0.34
C PHE A 26 -8.87 5.80 -0.27
N THR A 27 -9.42 4.59 -0.44
CA THR A 27 -8.62 3.36 -0.55
C THR A 27 -8.76 2.80 -1.95
N ALA A 28 -7.65 2.39 -2.54
CA ALA A 28 -7.61 1.76 -3.85
C ALA A 28 -6.65 0.58 -3.88
N LEU A 29 -7.04 -0.46 -4.63
CA LEU A 29 -6.15 -1.53 -5.03
C LEU A 29 -5.68 -1.25 -6.47
N VAL A 30 -4.40 -0.91 -6.62
CA VAL A 30 -3.81 -0.61 -7.93
C VAL A 30 -3.17 -1.87 -8.51
N MET A 31 -3.73 -2.36 -9.61
CA MET A 31 -3.26 -3.58 -10.29
C MET A 31 -2.83 -3.28 -11.71
N SER A 32 -1.71 -3.85 -12.12
CA SER A 32 -1.19 -3.78 -13.48
C SER A 32 -0.10 -4.84 -13.68
N GLU A 33 0.30 -5.05 -14.93
CA GLU A 33 1.47 -5.85 -15.27
C GLU A 33 2.76 -5.32 -14.64
N PHE A 34 3.78 -6.18 -14.58
CA PHE A 34 5.12 -5.83 -14.13
C PHE A 34 5.71 -4.69 -14.98
N GLY A 35 6.42 -3.76 -14.34
CA GLY A 35 7.08 -2.65 -15.05
C GLY A 35 6.19 -1.44 -15.42
N MET A 36 4.88 -1.49 -15.17
CA MET A 36 3.96 -0.38 -15.52
C MET A 36 3.97 0.81 -14.54
N GLY A 37 5.02 0.92 -13.71
CA GLY A 37 5.21 2.10 -12.84
C GLY A 37 4.30 2.19 -11.61
N LYS A 38 3.76 1.07 -11.09
CA LYS A 38 2.93 1.07 -9.86
C LYS A 38 3.63 1.73 -8.67
N THR A 39 4.89 1.36 -8.45
CA THR A 39 5.71 1.93 -7.39
C THR A 39 5.89 3.44 -7.56
N SER A 40 6.16 3.92 -8.78
CA SER A 40 6.23 5.36 -9.08
C SER A 40 4.89 6.07 -8.91
N PHE A 41 3.78 5.39 -9.22
CA PHE A 41 2.43 5.92 -9.01
C PHE A 41 2.16 6.20 -7.53
N ILE A 42 2.59 5.34 -6.61
CA ILE A 42 2.47 5.56 -5.15
C ILE A 42 3.11 6.90 -4.75
N CYS A 43 4.28 7.22 -5.31
CA CYS A 43 5.01 8.45 -5.02
C CYS A 43 4.32 9.75 -5.50
N THR A 44 3.21 9.64 -6.23
CA THR A 44 2.37 10.79 -6.62
C THR A 44 1.28 11.12 -5.60
N GLY A 45 1.16 10.31 -4.53
CA GLY A 45 0.20 10.50 -3.45
C GLY A 45 0.39 11.80 -2.67
N ARG A 46 -0.58 12.10 -1.81
CA ARG A 46 -0.51 13.24 -0.87
C ARG A 46 0.61 13.00 0.14
N ARG A 47 1.52 13.96 0.27
CA ARG A 47 2.66 13.91 1.19
C ARG A 47 2.25 14.27 2.65
N PRO A 48 3.01 13.81 3.66
CA PRO A 48 4.10 12.84 3.53
C PRO A 48 3.56 11.44 3.24
N ILE A 49 4.35 10.61 2.55
CA ILE A 49 3.97 9.27 2.08
C ILE A 49 4.71 8.24 2.93
N LEU A 50 4.00 7.25 3.47
CA LEU A 50 4.59 6.06 4.09
C LEU A 50 4.37 4.84 3.20
N ILE A 51 5.45 4.13 2.89
CA ILE A 51 5.44 2.94 2.04
C ILE A 51 6.01 1.75 2.82
N ASP A 52 5.19 0.73 3.02
CA ASP A 52 5.64 -0.59 3.48
C ASP A 52 5.95 -1.47 2.28
N SER A 53 7.24 -1.58 1.96
CA SER A 53 7.70 -2.24 0.74
C SER A 53 8.08 -3.72 0.96
N PHE A 54 7.31 -4.60 0.32
CA PHE A 54 7.58 -6.02 0.12
C PHE A 54 8.17 -6.32 -1.27
N ASP A 55 8.44 -5.32 -2.12
CA ASP A 55 9.13 -5.49 -3.40
C ASP A 55 10.54 -4.87 -3.37
N PRO A 56 11.63 -5.68 -3.42
CA PRO A 56 12.98 -5.16 -3.40
C PRO A 56 13.30 -4.30 -4.63
N ARG A 57 12.75 -4.65 -5.79
CA ARG A 57 12.96 -3.90 -7.04
C ARG A 57 12.20 -2.58 -7.00
N GLY A 58 10.98 -2.61 -6.47
CA GLY A 58 10.19 -1.41 -6.19
C GLY A 58 10.95 -0.45 -5.28
N THR A 59 11.49 -0.96 -4.16
CA THR A 59 12.29 -0.16 -3.22
C THR A 59 13.45 0.56 -3.94
N THR A 60 14.25 -0.16 -4.74
CA THR A 60 15.37 0.44 -5.48
C THR A 60 14.91 1.54 -6.45
N VAL A 61 13.78 1.35 -7.13
CA VAL A 61 13.22 2.38 -8.01
C VAL A 61 12.89 3.65 -7.23
N ILE A 62 12.30 3.54 -6.04
CA ILE A 62 11.98 4.71 -5.22
C ILE A 62 13.26 5.39 -4.73
N GLU A 63 14.22 4.62 -4.23
CA GLU A 63 15.50 5.12 -3.73
C GLU A 63 16.29 5.89 -4.79
N VAL A 64 16.23 5.45 -6.05
CA VAL A 64 16.94 6.10 -7.16
C VAL A 64 16.18 7.31 -7.70
N LEU A 65 14.87 7.19 -7.96
CA LEU A 65 14.10 8.24 -8.63
C LEU A 65 13.60 9.34 -7.69
N TYR A 66 13.45 9.04 -6.40
CA TYR A 66 12.87 9.94 -5.39
C TYR A 66 13.81 10.15 -4.19
N ALA A 67 15.13 10.07 -4.43
CA ALA A 67 16.16 10.22 -3.39
C ALA A 67 16.02 11.55 -2.62
N GLU A 68 15.66 12.63 -3.30
CA GLU A 68 15.53 13.96 -2.69
C GLU A 68 14.27 14.04 -1.81
N GLU A 69 13.15 13.46 -2.23
CA GLU A 69 11.93 13.36 -1.44
C GLU A 69 12.15 12.51 -0.18
N ILE A 70 12.90 11.41 -0.30
CA ILE A 70 13.30 10.59 0.86
C ILE A 70 14.14 11.43 1.82
N LYS A 71 15.15 12.13 1.31
CA LYS A 71 16.04 12.97 2.13
C LYS A 71 15.30 14.10 2.85
N LYS A 72 14.26 14.66 2.22
CA LYS A 72 13.39 15.69 2.81
C LYS A 72 12.39 15.14 3.82
N GLY A 73 12.18 13.82 3.86
CA GLY A 73 11.13 13.20 4.66
C GLY A 73 9.73 13.29 4.04
N ASP A 74 9.64 13.61 2.75
CA ASP A 74 8.37 13.60 2.01
C ASP A 74 7.90 12.17 1.71
N ILE A 75 8.84 11.24 1.59
CA ILE A 75 8.60 9.82 1.36
C ILE A 75 9.41 9.02 2.40
N LEU A 76 8.72 8.18 3.15
CA LEU A 76 9.30 7.24 4.10
C LEU A 76 9.03 5.82 3.60
N ILE A 77 10.06 4.98 3.62
CA ILE A 77 9.98 3.60 3.14
C ILE A 77 10.46 2.68 4.25
N ARG A 78 9.67 1.64 4.54
CA ARG A 78 10.05 0.51 5.41
C ARG A 78 10.09 -0.74 4.56
N THR A 79 11.19 -1.47 4.61
CA THR A 79 11.36 -2.69 3.81
C THR A 79 10.90 -3.91 4.60
N PHE A 80 10.28 -4.88 3.91
CA PHE A 80 9.76 -6.16 4.45
C PHE A 80 9.88 -7.31 3.42
N TRP A 81 10.77 -7.16 2.45
CA TRP A 81 10.85 -8.06 1.28
C TRP A 81 11.74 -9.30 1.47
N ASN A 82 12.47 -9.42 2.58
CA ASN A 82 13.40 -10.52 2.81
C ASN A 82 12.71 -11.76 3.41
N GLU A 83 11.55 -12.12 2.84
CA GLU A 83 10.66 -13.13 3.41
C GLU A 83 11.05 -14.56 3.01
N SER A 84 10.85 -15.51 3.92
CA SER A 84 11.14 -16.92 3.70
C SER A 84 9.92 -17.80 3.99
N SER A 85 9.59 -18.70 3.06
CA SER A 85 8.53 -19.69 3.26
C SER A 85 8.82 -20.69 4.38
N LYS A 86 10.08 -20.80 4.80
CA LYS A 86 10.53 -21.67 5.91
C LYS A 86 10.55 -20.94 7.26
N ALA A 87 10.72 -19.63 7.23
CA ALA A 87 10.82 -18.78 8.41
C ALA A 87 10.19 -17.41 8.09
N PRO A 88 8.84 -17.29 8.16
CA PRO A 88 8.13 -16.09 7.77
C PRO A 88 8.27 -15.04 8.86
N THR A 89 9.34 -14.25 8.79
CA THR A 89 9.70 -13.24 9.80
C THR A 89 9.27 -11.85 9.40
N GLU A 90 9.17 -11.57 8.11
CA GLU A 90 8.91 -10.23 7.62
C GLU A 90 7.44 -9.85 7.83
N PHE A 91 6.50 -10.76 7.60
CA PHE A 91 5.09 -10.55 7.94
C PHE A 91 4.91 -10.28 9.43
N ILE A 92 5.59 -11.02 10.30
CA ILE A 92 5.50 -10.83 11.76
C ILE A 92 6.10 -9.48 12.16
N ARG A 93 7.23 -9.09 11.56
CA ARG A 93 7.84 -7.77 11.81
C ARG A 93 6.88 -6.66 11.37
N TRP A 94 6.29 -6.80 10.20
CA TRP A 94 5.29 -5.88 9.69
C TRP A 94 4.05 -5.82 10.57
N GLU A 95 3.46 -6.95 10.98
CA GLU A 95 2.26 -7.01 11.82
C GLU A 95 2.49 -6.29 13.15
N ARG A 96 3.65 -6.49 13.79
CA ARG A 96 4.02 -5.76 15.02
C ARG A 96 4.15 -4.27 14.78
N GLN A 97 4.77 -3.87 13.67
CA GLN A 97 4.91 -2.47 13.31
C GLN A 97 3.54 -1.83 13.04
N TRP A 98 2.69 -2.48 12.25
CA TRP A 98 1.33 -2.06 11.95
C TRP A 98 0.51 -1.85 13.22
N MET A 99 0.51 -2.82 14.13
CA MET A 99 -0.20 -2.69 15.41
C MET A 99 0.32 -1.52 16.24
N ASN A 100 1.64 -1.30 16.27
CA ASN A 100 2.22 -0.15 16.95
C ASN A 100 1.77 1.18 16.29
N ASP A 101 1.76 1.24 14.97
CA ASP A 101 1.37 2.43 14.22
C ASP A 101 -0.10 2.79 14.44
N VAL A 102 -0.99 1.78 14.39
CA VAL A 102 -2.42 1.94 14.65
C VAL A 102 -2.64 2.40 16.09
N ASN A 103 -2.03 1.73 17.07
CA ASN A 103 -2.19 2.06 18.50
C ASN A 103 -1.65 3.44 18.87
N SER A 104 -0.59 3.89 18.20
CA SER A 104 0.02 5.20 18.43
C SER A 104 -0.57 6.32 17.57
N ASN A 105 -1.54 5.99 16.71
CA ASN A 105 -2.09 6.90 15.71
C ASN A 105 -1.01 7.49 14.76
N PHE A 106 0.08 6.75 14.53
CA PHE A 106 1.21 7.17 13.70
C PHE A 106 0.79 7.41 12.25
N LEU A 107 -0.14 6.60 11.72
CA LEU A 107 -0.60 6.70 10.33
C LEU A 107 -1.31 8.02 10.04
N SER A 108 -1.88 8.70 11.04
CA SER A 108 -2.53 10.01 10.84
C SER A 108 -1.54 11.13 10.50
N LEU A 109 -0.24 10.88 10.61
CA LEU A 109 0.81 11.83 10.21
C LEU A 109 1.04 11.85 8.70
N PHE A 110 0.51 10.86 7.97
CA PHE A 110 0.76 10.70 6.54
C PHE A 110 -0.46 11.08 5.71
N GLY A 111 -0.20 11.74 4.58
CA GLY A 111 -1.23 12.00 3.58
C GLY A 111 -1.55 10.76 2.75
N THR A 112 -0.61 9.81 2.66
CA THR A 112 -0.74 8.55 1.92
C THR A 112 -0.01 7.45 2.67
N TYR A 113 -0.68 6.30 2.82
CA TYR A 113 -0.08 5.04 3.24
C TYR A 113 -0.21 4.02 2.10
N ALA A 114 0.83 3.25 1.83
CA ALA A 114 0.83 2.24 0.79
C ALA A 114 1.59 0.98 1.19
N ILE A 115 1.12 -0.16 0.68
CA ILE A 115 1.83 -1.45 0.72
C ILE A 115 2.31 -1.77 -0.70
N ASP A 116 3.61 -2.02 -0.90
CA ASP A 116 4.21 -2.26 -2.22
C ASP A 116 5.20 -3.45 -2.24
N SER A 117 4.92 -4.62 -2.78
CA SER A 117 3.75 -4.98 -3.57
C SER A 117 2.72 -5.76 -2.75
N ALA A 118 1.44 -5.57 -3.07
CA ALA A 118 0.35 -6.36 -2.49
C ALA A 118 0.52 -7.87 -2.76
N THR A 119 1.10 -8.25 -3.90
CA THR A 119 1.36 -9.66 -4.23
C THR A 119 2.34 -10.28 -3.25
N THR A 120 3.51 -9.67 -3.06
CA THR A 120 4.52 -10.22 -2.14
C THR A 120 4.05 -10.18 -0.68
N PHE A 121 3.23 -9.18 -0.32
CA PHE A 121 2.57 -9.13 0.98
C PHE A 121 1.65 -10.34 1.21
N ILE A 122 0.84 -10.73 0.22
CA ILE A 122 -0.05 -11.89 0.30
C ILE A 122 0.75 -13.19 0.40
N ASP A 123 1.89 -13.30 -0.30
CA ASP A 123 2.79 -14.45 -0.19
C ASP A 123 3.36 -14.57 1.24
N ALA A 124 3.80 -13.45 1.83
CA ALA A 124 4.30 -13.40 3.20
C ALA A 124 3.24 -13.83 4.23
N LEU A 125 2.01 -13.33 4.08
CA LEU A 125 0.85 -13.71 4.89
C LEU A 125 0.51 -15.20 4.73
N THR A 126 0.63 -15.73 3.51
CA THR A 126 0.41 -17.14 3.20
C THR A 126 1.41 -18.04 3.92
N TYR A 127 2.71 -17.69 3.87
CA TYR A 127 3.75 -18.44 4.55
C TYR A 127 3.56 -18.44 6.07
N TYR A 128 3.25 -17.27 6.64
CA TYR A 128 2.92 -17.12 8.06
C TYR A 128 1.75 -18.02 8.47
N THR A 129 0.66 -18.01 7.70
CA THR A 129 -0.55 -18.79 7.98
C THR A 129 -0.27 -20.29 7.91
N ALA A 130 0.47 -20.74 6.89
CA ALA A 130 0.82 -22.14 6.71
C ALA A 130 1.62 -22.69 7.92
N ILE A 131 2.65 -21.96 8.37
CA ILE A 131 3.50 -22.39 9.48
C ILE A 131 2.75 -22.38 10.82
N ARG A 132 1.91 -21.37 11.08
CA ARG A 132 1.05 -21.36 12.29
C ARG A 132 0.10 -22.55 12.36
N LYS A 133 -0.30 -23.10 11.21
CA LYS A 133 -1.16 -24.28 11.11
C LYS A 133 -0.38 -25.60 11.05
N GLY A 134 0.94 -25.58 11.23
CA GLY A 134 1.80 -26.77 11.20
C GLY A 134 2.00 -27.37 9.80
N ARG A 135 1.89 -26.55 8.75
CA ARG A 135 1.97 -26.98 7.35
C ARG A 135 3.34 -26.69 6.76
N LYS A 136 3.72 -27.46 5.75
CA LYS A 136 5.01 -27.28 5.07
C LYS A 136 4.91 -26.19 4.01
N GLU A 137 5.90 -25.30 4.00
CA GLU A 137 6.33 -24.48 2.85
C GLU A 137 5.18 -23.84 2.03
N GLY A 138 4.28 -23.10 2.70
CA GLY A 138 3.22 -22.35 2.00
C GLY A 138 2.05 -23.19 1.48
N GLN A 139 1.96 -24.48 1.80
CA GLN A 139 0.80 -25.29 1.46
C GLN A 139 -0.43 -24.86 2.28
N LEU A 140 -1.34 -24.16 1.62
CA LEU A 140 -2.67 -23.85 2.14
C LEU A 140 -3.67 -24.94 1.74
N ALA A 141 -4.68 -25.12 2.57
CA ALA A 141 -5.89 -25.84 2.24
C ALA A 141 -7.01 -24.81 2.14
N ILE A 142 -8.13 -25.23 1.56
CA ILE A 142 -9.27 -24.36 1.29
C ILE A 142 -9.69 -23.56 2.54
N GLN A 143 -9.65 -24.20 3.72
CA GLN A 143 -10.02 -23.54 4.98
C GLN A 143 -9.10 -22.40 5.43
N ASP A 144 -7.87 -22.28 4.92
CA ASP A 144 -6.93 -21.21 5.34
C ASP A 144 -7.09 -19.93 4.51
N TYR A 145 -7.73 -20.01 3.35
CA TYR A 145 -8.00 -18.83 2.52
C TYR A 145 -9.00 -17.89 3.19
N ILE A 146 -9.91 -18.41 4.04
CA ILE A 146 -10.88 -17.58 4.76
C ILE A 146 -10.17 -16.60 5.72
N PRO A 147 -9.26 -17.06 6.62
CA PRO A 147 -8.43 -16.16 7.42
C PRO A 147 -7.65 -15.12 6.62
N ILE A 148 -6.98 -15.54 5.54
CA ILE A 148 -6.17 -14.66 4.68
C ILE A 148 -7.03 -13.58 4.04
N TYR A 149 -8.20 -13.96 3.50
CA TYR A 149 -9.17 -13.04 2.93
C TYR A 149 -9.68 -12.04 3.96
N ASN A 150 -10.02 -12.50 5.17
CA ASN A 150 -10.52 -11.61 6.22
C ASN A 150 -9.45 -10.60 6.65
N MET A 151 -8.21 -11.05 6.86
CA MET A 151 -7.11 -10.14 7.17
C MET A 151 -6.89 -9.11 6.05
N PHE A 152 -6.87 -9.55 4.80
CA PHE A 152 -6.72 -8.65 3.66
C PHE A 152 -7.86 -7.63 3.55
N LYS A 153 -9.10 -8.06 3.82
CA LYS A 153 -10.28 -7.20 3.83
C LYS A 153 -10.23 -6.16 4.95
N ASP A 154 -9.72 -6.52 6.11
CA ASP A 154 -9.58 -5.61 7.24
C ASP A 154 -8.49 -4.56 7.01
N PHE A 155 -7.48 -4.83 6.17
CA PHE A 155 -6.47 -3.85 5.78
C PHE A 155 -6.95 -2.81 4.76
N ILE A 156 -7.98 -3.14 3.96
CA ILE A 156 -8.49 -2.28 2.87
C ILE A 156 -9.62 -1.35 3.35
N LYS A 157 -10.25 -1.67 4.48
CA LYS A 157 -11.36 -0.89 5.06
C LYS A 157 -10.86 0.23 5.95
#